data_AF-A0A851HHW1-F1
#
_entry.id   AF-A0A851HHW1-F1
#
_cell.length_a   1.000
_cell.length_b   1.000
_cell.length_c   1.000
_cell.angle_alpha   90.00
_cell.angle_beta   90.00
_cell.angle_gamma   90.00
#
_symmetry.space_group_name_H-M   'P 1'
#
loop_
_entity.id
_entity.type
_entity.pdbx_description
1 polymer ?
#
loop_
_entity_poly.entity_id
_entity_poly.type
_entity_poly.pdbx_seq_one_letter_code
_entity_poly.pdbx_strand_id
1 'polypeptide(L)'
;MASNLHHAMHVLHQTGQVYLPGAPVVWTDTAKNFLLASVIFASLIGVLGLGGFVFAVITAVVAGSLALFLVFGIFSLFPVVFAVLVWLNYLRLQRHHPSGSEFQPVIIDARGLTMRGVGPIAWDDFLPPRYKIVSGEMRGSQTRAVLPLTASGVSNLNSRLPSDVRNRLSPPGGLLGRRPNNRYMYVPGVDGLTPREMMDLLTAAYRVYGKPRA
;
A
#
# COMPACT_ATOMS: atom_id res chain seq x y z
N MET A 1 15.91 17.49 8.75
CA MET A 1 14.76 16.57 8.93
C MET A 1 14.32 16.45 10.39
N ALA A 2 15.22 16.46 11.38
CA ALA A 2 14.88 16.46 12.81
C ALA A 2 13.99 17.64 13.31
N SER A 3 13.87 18.74 12.55
CA SER A 3 13.07 19.91 12.91
C SER A 3 11.58 19.60 13.06
N ASN A 4 11.05 18.72 12.21
CA ASN A 4 9.62 18.44 12.15
C ASN A 4 9.16 17.59 13.34
N LEU A 5 9.98 16.64 13.78
CA LEU A 5 9.69 15.84 14.98
C LEU A 5 9.68 16.71 16.24
N HIS A 6 10.69 17.57 16.43
CA HIS A 6 10.76 18.45 17.60
C HIS A 6 9.56 19.40 17.67
N HIS A 7 9.16 19.97 16.53
CA HIS A 7 7.96 20.80 16.45
C HIS A 7 6.69 20.01 16.81
N ALA A 8 6.50 18.82 16.24
CA ALA A 8 5.35 17.97 16.52
C ALA A 8 5.28 17.55 18.00
N MET A 9 6.41 17.18 18.60
CA MET A 9 6.49 16.86 20.03
C MET A 9 6.17 18.07 20.90
N HIS A 10 6.71 19.24 20.56
CA HIS A 10 6.45 20.47 21.29
C HIS A 10 4.96 20.85 21.25
N VAL A 11 4.33 20.79 20.06
CA VAL A 11 2.89 21.03 19.90
C VAL A 11 2.06 20.01 20.69
N LEU A 12 2.43 18.73 20.65
CA LEU A 12 1.76 17.69 21.42
C LEU A 12 1.81 17.96 22.93
N HIS A 13 2.97 18.39 23.44
CA HIS A 13 3.12 18.72 24.87
C HIS A 13 2.35 19.97 25.27
N GLN A 14 2.28 20.99 24.41
CA GLN A 14 1.61 22.25 24.73
C GLN A 14 0.10 22.18 24.63
N THR A 15 -0.42 21.55 23.58
CA THR A 15 -1.85 21.59 23.24
C THR A 15 -2.58 20.28 23.55
N GLY A 16 -1.83 19.20 23.75
CA GLY A 16 -2.37 17.86 23.91
C GLY A 16 -2.88 17.22 22.61
N GLN A 17 -2.66 17.87 21.47
CA GLN A 17 -3.09 17.39 20.17
C GLN A 17 -2.10 17.79 19.08
N VAL A 18 -1.80 16.91 18.13
CA VAL A 18 -1.04 17.28 16.92
C VAL A 18 -1.76 16.80 15.67
N TYR A 19 -1.81 17.69 14.68
CA TYR A 19 -2.34 17.43 13.35
C TYR A 19 -1.18 17.32 12.39
N LEU A 20 -1.09 16.20 11.70
CA LEU A 20 0.01 15.90 10.79
C LEU A 20 -0.55 15.57 9.41
N PRO A 21 0.01 16.15 8.32
CA PRO A 21 -0.40 15.82 6.97
C PRO A 21 -0.11 14.34 6.68
N GLY A 22 -1.15 13.58 6.32
CA GLY A 22 -0.98 12.19 5.93
C GLY A 22 -0.18 12.08 4.64
N ALA A 23 0.70 11.09 4.57
CA ALA A 23 1.41 10.74 3.36
C ALA A 23 1.29 9.24 3.10
N PRO A 24 1.35 8.80 1.83
CA PRO A 24 1.55 7.40 1.54
C PRO A 24 2.79 6.94 2.30
N VAL A 25 2.65 5.87 3.08
CA VAL A 25 3.83 5.20 3.61
C VAL A 25 4.60 4.79 2.35
N VAL A 26 5.87 5.15 2.24
CA VAL A 26 6.68 4.87 1.04
C VAL A 26 6.78 3.36 0.89
N TRP A 27 5.80 2.78 0.20
CA TRP A 27 5.72 1.36 -0.10
C TRP A 27 6.64 1.18 -1.28
N THR A 28 7.76 0.48 -1.04
CA THR A 28 8.75 0.04 -2.03
C THR A 28 8.36 0.44 -3.45
N ASP A 29 8.86 1.60 -3.89
CA ASP A 29 8.74 2.13 -5.26
C ASP A 29 9.05 1.07 -6.32
N THR A 30 9.73 -0.01 -5.92
CA THR A 30 9.96 -1.24 -6.66
C THR A 30 8.70 -1.81 -7.32
N ALA A 31 7.53 -1.83 -6.67
CA ALA A 31 6.31 -2.40 -7.28
C ALA A 31 5.74 -1.50 -8.38
N LYS A 32 5.72 -0.19 -8.13
CA LYS A 32 5.31 0.83 -9.11
C LYS A 32 6.28 0.86 -10.28
N ASN A 33 7.58 0.83 -10.02
CA ASN A 33 8.64 0.81 -11.03
C ASN A 33 8.66 -0.51 -11.81
N PHE A 34 8.37 -1.65 -11.17
CA PHE A 34 8.24 -2.93 -11.85
C PHE A 34 7.02 -2.97 -12.77
N LEU A 35 5.87 -2.45 -12.32
CA LEU A 35 4.69 -2.32 -13.17
C LEU A 35 4.96 -1.39 -14.36
N LEU A 36 5.58 -0.23 -14.11
CA LEU A 36 5.91 0.74 -15.14
C LEU A 36 6.92 0.15 -16.15
N ALA A 37 7.95 -0.55 -15.66
CA ALA A 37 8.89 -1.31 -16.49
C ALA A 37 8.20 -2.41 -17.30
N SER A 38 7.24 -3.14 -16.71
CA SER A 38 6.51 -4.20 -17.40
C SER A 38 5.60 -3.66 -18.51
N VAL A 39 4.99 -2.49 -18.31
CA VAL A 39 4.19 -1.80 -19.35
C VAL A 39 5.10 -1.30 -20.47
N ILE A 40 6.25 -0.70 -20.14
CA ILE A 40 7.25 -0.29 -21.14
C ILE A 40 7.70 -1.51 -21.94
N PHE A 41 8.05 -2.61 -21.29
CA PHE A 41 8.52 -3.82 -21.96
C PHE A 41 7.43 -4.46 -22.84
N ALA A 42 6.18 -4.53 -22.35
CA ALA A 42 5.05 -5.00 -23.13
C ALA A 42 4.78 -4.10 -24.35
N SER A 43 4.89 -2.78 -24.20
CA SER A 43 4.73 -1.84 -25.31
C SER A 43 5.84 -2.00 -26.36
N LEU A 44 7.08 -2.22 -25.93
CA LEU A 44 8.22 -2.46 -26.81
C LEU A 44 8.05 -3.76 -27.61
N ILE A 45 7.61 -4.84 -26.95
CA ILE A 45 7.27 -6.11 -27.64
C ILE A 45 6.10 -5.90 -28.59
N GLY A 46 5.10 -5.09 -28.22
CA GLY A 46 3.99 -4.74 -29.09
C GLY A 46 4.46 -4.06 -30.38
N VAL A 47 5.34 -3.05 -30.26
CA VAL A 47 5.91 -2.33 -31.42
C VAL A 47 6.77 -3.26 -32.29
N LEU A 48 7.64 -4.07 -31.69
CA LEU A 48 8.46 -5.06 -32.41
C LEU A 48 7.60 -6.13 -33.09
N GLY A 49 6.56 -6.61 -32.41
CA GLY A 49 5.61 -7.60 -32.94
C GLY A 49 4.77 -7.03 -34.08
N LEU A 50 4.34 -5.77 -33.98
CA LEU A 50 3.62 -5.08 -35.06
C LEU A 50 4.53 -4.89 -36.28
N GLY A 51 5.78 -4.46 -36.07
CA GLY A 51 6.78 -4.31 -37.13
C GLY A 51 7.08 -5.64 -37.82
N GLY A 52 7.26 -6.72 -37.05
CA GLY A 52 7.43 -8.07 -37.57
C GLY A 52 6.21 -8.59 -38.34
N PHE A 53 5.00 -8.30 -37.85
CA PHE A 53 3.75 -8.66 -38.52
C PHE A 53 3.59 -7.93 -39.86
N VAL A 54 3.85 -6.62 -39.91
CA VAL A 54 3.78 -5.84 -41.16
C VAL A 54 4.81 -6.36 -42.18
N PHE A 55 6.04 -6.64 -41.74
CA PHE A 55 7.08 -7.21 -42.59
C PHE A 55 6.67 -8.60 -43.15
N ALA A 56 6.07 -9.45 -42.30
CA ALA A 56 5.58 -10.76 -42.69
C ALA A 56 4.40 -10.71 -43.67
N VAL A 57 3.47 -9.76 -43.50
CA VAL A 57 2.38 -9.54 -44.46
C VAL A 57 2.95 -9.12 -45.82
N ILE A 58 3.91 -8.19 -45.84
CA ILE A 58 4.56 -7.76 -47.09
C ILE A 58 5.25 -8.95 -47.77
N THR A 59 6.02 -9.74 -47.03
CA THR A 59 6.70 -10.92 -47.59
C THR A 59 5.73 -12.02 -48.02
N ALA A 60 4.64 -12.25 -47.29
CA ALA A 60 3.65 -13.28 -47.62
C ALA A 60 2.78 -12.90 -48.83
N VAL A 61 2.43 -11.62 -49.00
CA VAL A 61 1.77 -11.14 -50.23
C VAL A 61 2.67 -11.31 -51.45
N VAL A 62 3.97 -11.07 -51.28
CA VAL A 62 4.98 -11.27 -52.34
C VAL A 62 5.25 -12.75 -52.61
N ALA A 63 5.23 -13.61 -51.59
CA ALA A 63 5.61 -15.03 -51.68
C ALA A 63 4.43 -16.02 -51.77
N GLY A 64 3.18 -15.57 -51.64
CA GLY A 64 1.96 -16.37 -51.85
C GLY A 64 1.64 -17.44 -50.80
N SER A 65 2.27 -17.42 -49.62
CA SER A 65 2.12 -18.48 -48.62
C SER A 65 1.15 -18.10 -47.49
N LEU A 66 -0.01 -18.77 -47.46
CA LEU A 66 -1.05 -18.63 -46.42
C LEU A 66 -0.57 -19.07 -45.02
N ALA A 67 0.42 -19.96 -44.96
CA ALA A 67 0.98 -20.46 -43.70
C ALA A 67 1.70 -19.37 -42.88
N LEU A 68 2.34 -18.40 -43.54
CA LEU A 68 3.01 -17.29 -42.87
C LEU A 68 2.02 -16.36 -42.15
N PHE A 69 0.83 -16.15 -42.73
CA PHE A 69 -0.22 -15.34 -42.08
C PHE A 69 -0.69 -15.93 -40.75
N LEU A 70 -0.88 -17.25 -40.69
CA LEU A 70 -1.35 -17.93 -39.47
C LEU A 70 -0.31 -17.88 -38.35
N VAL A 71 0.97 -18.14 -38.68
CA VAL A 71 2.05 -18.10 -37.68
C VAL A 71 2.22 -16.69 -37.13
N PHE A 72 2.29 -15.67 -37.99
CA PHE A 72 2.47 -14.29 -37.53
C PHE A 72 1.23 -13.71 -36.83
N GLY A 73 0.01 -14.10 -37.24
CA GLY A 73 -1.22 -13.71 -36.55
C GLY A 73 -1.32 -14.24 -35.13
N ILE A 74 -0.83 -15.46 -34.87
CA ILE A 74 -0.79 -16.04 -33.52
C ILE A 74 0.28 -15.35 -32.66
N PHE A 75 1.45 -15.07 -33.23
CA PHE A 75 2.54 -14.40 -32.49
C PHE A 75 2.25 -12.93 -32.18
N SER A 76 1.49 -12.22 -33.01
CA SER A 76 1.08 -10.83 -32.73
C SER A 76 0.02 -10.72 -31.63
N LEU A 77 -0.75 -11.79 -31.37
CA LEU A 77 -1.79 -11.82 -30.35
C LEU A 77 -1.23 -11.91 -28.93
N PHE A 78 -0.07 -12.57 -28.75
CA PHE A 78 0.59 -12.76 -27.46
C PHE A 78 0.88 -11.45 -26.70
N PRO A 79 1.52 -10.42 -27.28
CA PRO A 79 1.78 -9.16 -26.57
C PRO A 79 0.50 -8.41 -26.21
N VAL A 80 -0.54 -8.49 -27.05
CA VAL A 80 -1.85 -7.86 -26.76
C VAL A 80 -2.50 -8.54 -25.55
N VAL A 81 -2.56 -9.87 -25.53
CA VAL A 81 -3.10 -10.62 -24.39
C VAL A 81 -2.27 -10.36 -23.12
N PHE A 82 -0.94 -10.34 -23.23
CA PHE A 82 -0.06 -10.03 -22.10
C PHE A 82 -0.32 -8.62 -21.56
N ALA A 83 -0.42 -7.61 -22.43
CA ALA A 83 -0.72 -6.24 -22.04
C ALA A 83 -2.10 -6.12 -21.35
N VAL A 84 -3.11 -6.81 -21.87
CA VAL A 84 -4.45 -6.87 -21.25
C VAL A 84 -4.38 -7.52 -19.87
N LEU A 85 -3.64 -8.62 -19.71
CA LEU A 85 -3.47 -9.28 -18.40
C LEU A 85 -2.74 -8.37 -17.40
N VAL A 86 -1.68 -7.68 -17.81
CA VAL A 86 -0.96 -6.70 -16.98
C VAL A 86 -1.88 -5.56 -16.59
N TRP A 87 -2.64 -5.01 -17.54
CA TRP A 87 -3.61 -3.93 -17.30
C TRP A 87 -4.72 -4.35 -16.35
N LEU A 88 -5.30 -5.54 -16.53
CA LEU A 88 -6.31 -6.09 -15.62
C LEU A 88 -5.75 -6.29 -14.21
N ASN A 89 -4.50 -6.75 -14.08
CA ASN A 89 -3.86 -6.93 -12.79
C ASN A 89 -3.55 -5.57 -12.13
N TYR A 90 -3.13 -4.58 -12.92
CA TYR A 90 -2.95 -3.20 -12.48
C TYR A 90 -4.25 -2.58 -11.97
N LEU A 91 -5.34 -2.72 -12.72
CA LEU A 91 -6.67 -2.24 -12.30
C LEU A 91 -7.14 -2.95 -11.02
N ARG A 92 -6.89 -4.25 -10.87
CA ARG A 92 -7.19 -4.97 -9.63
C ARG A 92 -6.38 -4.44 -8.45
N LEU A 93 -5.09 -4.17 -8.66
CA LEU A 93 -4.21 -3.63 -7.60
C LEU A 93 -4.64 -2.21 -7.18
N GLN A 94 -5.00 -1.37 -8.14
CA GLN A 94 -5.52 -0.02 -7.88
C GLN A 94 -6.83 -0.03 -7.11
N ARG A 95 -7.75 -0.97 -7.42
CA ARG A 95 -9.02 -1.09 -6.68
C ARG A 95 -8.84 -1.42 -5.20
N HIS A 96 -7.72 -2.02 -4.81
CA HIS A 96 -7.41 -2.34 -3.42
C HIS A 96 -6.64 -1.24 -2.68
N HIS A 97 -6.14 -0.22 -3.39
CA HIS A 97 -5.50 0.95 -2.80
C HIS A 97 -6.43 2.15 -2.88
N PRO A 98 -7.24 2.45 -1.85
CA PRO A 98 -8.00 3.70 -1.79
C PRO A 98 -7.01 4.87 -1.67
N SER A 99 -6.57 5.36 -2.82
CA SER A 99 -5.57 6.38 -3.07
C SER A 99 -5.85 7.73 -2.41
N GLY A 100 -7.05 7.94 -1.87
CA GLY A 100 -7.38 9.15 -1.09
C GLY A 100 -7.22 9.01 0.42
N SER A 101 -7.20 7.79 0.97
CA SER A 101 -7.23 7.60 2.43
C SER A 101 -5.86 7.85 3.08
N GLU A 102 -4.76 7.67 2.37
CA GLU A 102 -3.41 7.85 2.92
C GLU A 102 -3.02 9.32 3.10
N PHE A 103 -3.65 10.23 2.37
CA PHE A 103 -3.45 11.67 2.49
C PHE A 103 -4.28 12.31 3.61
N GLN A 104 -5.16 11.54 4.25
CA GLN A 104 -5.96 12.07 5.34
C GLN A 104 -5.08 12.38 6.56
N PRO A 105 -5.36 13.47 7.28
CA PRO A 105 -4.52 13.90 8.37
C PRO A 105 -4.44 12.83 9.46
N VAL A 106 -3.25 12.69 10.03
CA VAL A 106 -3.03 11.93 11.24
C VAL A 106 -3.23 12.86 12.42
N ILE A 107 -4.18 12.51 13.28
CA ILE A 107 -4.51 13.28 14.47
C ILE A 107 -4.10 12.44 15.67
N ILE A 108 -3.20 12.96 16.48
CA ILE A 108 -2.82 12.36 17.76
C ILE A 108 -3.41 13.27 18.84
N ASP A 109 -4.29 12.73 19.67
CA ASP A 109 -4.89 13.48 20.79
C ASP A 109 -4.97 12.62 22.06
N ALA A 110 -5.48 13.19 23.15
CA ALA A 110 -5.68 12.45 24.40
C ALA A 110 -6.70 11.31 24.31
N ARG A 111 -7.61 11.32 23.33
CA ARG A 111 -8.64 10.29 23.14
C ARG A 111 -8.08 9.09 22.38
N GLY A 112 -7.11 9.31 21.50
CA GLY A 112 -6.55 8.26 20.68
C GLY A 112 -5.75 8.74 19.47
N LEU A 113 -5.59 7.80 18.54
CA LEU A 113 -4.97 8.01 17.24
C LEU A 113 -6.04 7.96 16.15
N THR A 114 -6.15 9.03 15.37
CA THR A 114 -6.93 9.02 14.11
C THR A 114 -5.97 8.97 12.95
N MET A 115 -6.16 8.01 12.05
CA MET A 115 -5.33 7.87 10.86
C MET A 115 -6.15 7.33 9.70
N ARG A 116 -5.85 7.79 8.48
CA ARG A 116 -6.52 7.33 7.24
C ARG A 116 -8.04 7.43 7.27
N GLY A 117 -8.57 8.41 8.03
CA GLY A 117 -9.99 8.62 8.24
C GLY A 117 -10.65 7.70 9.25
N VAL A 118 -9.86 6.96 10.01
CA VAL A 118 -10.35 6.01 11.02
C VAL A 118 -9.85 6.45 12.38
N GLY A 119 -10.78 6.75 13.28
CA GLY A 119 -10.49 7.11 14.65
C GLY A 119 -11.57 7.97 15.31
N PRO A 120 -11.34 8.39 16.56
CA PRO A 120 -10.13 8.12 17.34
C PRO A 120 -10.04 6.65 17.78
N ILE A 121 -8.92 6.01 17.50
CA ILE A 121 -8.59 4.66 18.01
C ILE A 121 -8.02 4.84 19.40
N ALA A 122 -8.70 4.30 20.41
CA ALA A 122 -8.32 4.49 21.81
C ALA A 122 -6.88 4.01 22.09
N TRP A 123 -6.16 4.71 22.96
CA TRP A 123 -4.80 4.33 23.34
C TRP A 123 -4.71 2.93 23.97
N ASP A 124 -5.79 2.48 24.62
CA ASP A 124 -5.88 1.13 25.22
C ASP A 124 -6.08 0.00 24.19
N ASP A 125 -6.42 0.34 22.94
CA ASP A 125 -6.66 -0.64 21.88
C ASP A 125 -5.37 -1.05 21.14
N PHE A 126 -4.25 -0.38 21.40
CA PHE A 126 -2.97 -0.73 20.81
C PHE A 126 -1.82 -0.60 21.80
N LEU A 127 -0.69 -1.20 21.44
CA LEU A 127 0.55 -1.18 22.18
C LEU A 127 1.53 -0.21 21.51
N PRO A 128 2.62 0.18 22.19
CA PRO A 128 3.66 1.01 21.60
C PRO A 128 4.15 0.47 20.26
N PRO A 129 4.47 1.36 19.31
CA PRO A 129 4.89 0.96 17.98
C PRO A 129 6.18 0.14 18.04
N ARG A 130 6.29 -0.85 17.15
CA ARG A 130 7.50 -1.68 17.00
C ARG A 130 7.70 -2.12 15.57
N TYR A 131 8.93 -2.49 15.24
CA TYR A 131 9.21 -3.19 14.00
C TYR A 131 8.79 -4.65 14.11
N LYS A 132 8.11 -5.16 13.08
CA LYS A 132 7.70 -6.55 12.98
C LYS A 132 7.88 -7.05 11.56
N ILE A 133 8.34 -8.28 11.44
CA ILE A 133 8.34 -8.99 10.16
C ILE A 133 6.89 -9.36 9.82
N VAL A 134 6.39 -8.83 8.71
CA VAL A 134 5.06 -9.10 8.18
C VAL A 134 5.18 -9.72 6.78
N SER A 135 4.19 -10.54 6.41
CA SER A 135 4.11 -11.06 5.05
C SER A 135 3.89 -9.90 4.08
N GLY A 136 4.79 -9.73 3.12
CA GLY A 136 4.67 -8.75 2.06
C GLY A 136 3.54 -9.12 1.09
N GLU A 137 2.95 -8.11 0.46
CA GLU A 137 1.80 -8.25 -0.43
C GLU A 137 2.08 -9.06 -1.70
N MET A 138 3.32 -9.01 -2.21
CA MET A 138 3.68 -9.64 -3.49
C MET A 138 4.54 -10.89 -3.37
N ARG A 139 5.24 -11.11 -2.22
CA ARG A 139 5.94 -12.33 -1.76
C ARG A 139 7.04 -11.92 -0.76
N GLY A 140 7.35 -12.81 0.17
CA GLY A 140 8.45 -12.63 1.13
C GLY A 140 8.04 -11.95 2.44
N SER A 141 8.99 -11.88 3.35
CA SER A 141 8.86 -11.27 4.66
C SER A 141 9.51 -9.90 4.65
N GLN A 142 8.80 -8.86 5.09
CA GLN A 142 9.32 -7.49 5.17
C GLN A 142 9.22 -6.98 6.60
N THR A 143 10.27 -6.32 7.09
CA THR A 143 10.24 -5.62 8.38
C THR A 143 9.47 -4.31 8.20
N ARG A 144 8.37 -4.14 8.94
CA ARG A 144 7.53 -2.93 8.89
C ARG A 144 7.28 -2.38 10.29
N ALA A 145 7.11 -1.05 10.36
CA ALA A 145 6.65 -0.37 11.56
C ALA A 145 5.16 -0.65 11.77
N VAL A 146 4.81 -1.24 12.91
CA VAL A 146 3.44 -1.64 13.24
C VAL A 146 3.03 -1.15 14.63
N LEU A 147 1.73 -0.97 14.80
CA LEU A 147 1.04 -0.78 16.07
C LEU A 147 0.37 -2.11 16.45
N PRO A 148 0.94 -2.90 17.36
CA PRO A 148 0.32 -4.14 17.81
C PRO A 148 -1.00 -3.82 18.52
N LEU A 149 -2.02 -4.62 18.29
CA LEU A 149 -3.31 -4.42 18.96
C LEU A 149 -3.35 -5.17 20.29
N THR A 150 -4.04 -4.60 21.28
CA THR A 150 -4.41 -5.30 22.52
C THR A 150 -5.58 -6.26 22.25
N ALA A 151 -5.98 -7.06 23.24
CA ALA A 151 -7.14 -7.93 23.09
C ALA A 151 -8.43 -7.15 22.79
N SER A 152 -8.63 -5.99 23.44
CA SER A 152 -9.75 -5.09 23.15
C SER A 152 -9.65 -4.51 21.74
N GLY A 153 -8.46 -4.06 21.33
CA GLY A 153 -8.26 -3.51 20.00
C GLY A 153 -8.46 -4.53 18.89
N VAL A 154 -8.05 -5.78 19.07
CA VAL A 154 -8.35 -6.87 18.13
C VAL A 154 -9.86 -7.05 18.01
N SER A 155 -10.59 -7.05 19.12
CA SER A 155 -12.06 -7.19 19.11
C SER A 155 -12.73 -6.00 18.43
N ASN A 156 -12.36 -4.77 18.80
CA ASN A 156 -12.92 -3.53 18.26
C ASN A 156 -12.64 -3.40 16.76
N LEU A 157 -11.38 -3.58 16.34
CA LEU A 157 -10.97 -3.47 14.95
C LEU A 157 -11.64 -4.54 14.08
N ASN A 158 -11.71 -5.79 14.54
CA ASN A 158 -12.19 -6.89 13.70
C ASN A 158 -13.72 -7.06 13.72
N SER A 159 -14.40 -6.62 14.77
CA SER A 159 -15.85 -6.81 14.94
C SER A 159 -16.66 -5.54 14.64
N ARG A 160 -16.12 -4.35 14.94
CA ARG A 160 -16.87 -3.09 14.82
C ARG A 160 -16.59 -2.33 13.53
N LEU A 161 -15.40 -2.50 12.93
CA LEU A 161 -15.09 -1.80 11.69
C LEU A 161 -15.50 -2.60 10.44
N PRO A 162 -16.15 -1.93 9.47
CA PRO A 162 -16.36 -2.45 8.13
C PRO A 162 -15.04 -2.94 7.49
N SER A 163 -15.13 -3.95 6.62
CA SER A 163 -13.94 -4.59 6.02
C SER A 163 -13.13 -3.63 5.15
N ASP A 164 -13.79 -2.72 4.44
CA ASP A 164 -13.17 -1.69 3.59
C ASP A 164 -12.38 -0.67 4.42
N VAL A 165 -12.89 -0.27 5.58
CA VAL A 165 -12.23 0.64 6.52
C VAL A 165 -11.05 -0.06 7.19
N ARG A 166 -11.24 -1.31 7.61
CA ARG A 166 -10.21 -2.13 8.26
C ARG A 166 -8.98 -2.34 7.38
N ASN A 167 -9.19 -2.62 6.09
CA ASN A 167 -8.12 -2.77 5.12
C ASN A 167 -7.27 -1.50 4.94
N ARG A 168 -7.77 -0.33 5.38
CA ARG A 168 -6.96 0.89 5.42
C ARG A 168 -5.99 0.91 6.59
N LEU A 169 -6.25 0.20 7.69
CA LEU A 169 -5.41 0.25 8.89
C LEU A 169 -4.44 -0.93 8.99
N SER A 170 -4.80 -2.07 8.41
CA SER A 170 -4.08 -3.34 8.53
C SER A 170 -3.63 -3.86 7.16
N PRO A 171 -2.67 -4.80 7.09
CA PRO A 171 -2.33 -5.46 5.83
C PRO A 171 -3.56 -5.99 5.10
N PRO A 172 -3.60 -5.91 3.76
CA PRO A 172 -4.63 -6.59 3.01
C PRO A 172 -4.56 -8.10 3.29
N GLY A 173 -5.72 -8.72 3.54
CA GLY A 173 -5.82 -10.16 3.70
C GLY A 173 -5.27 -10.89 2.47
N GLY A 174 -4.59 -12.01 2.69
CA GLY A 174 -4.00 -12.79 1.59
C GLY A 174 -5.00 -13.19 0.51
N LEU A 175 -4.46 -13.56 -0.67
CA LEU A 175 -5.16 -13.85 -1.94
C LEU A 175 -6.43 -14.72 -1.87
N LEU A 176 -6.64 -15.49 -0.80
CA LEU A 176 -7.75 -16.45 -0.66
C LEU A 176 -8.97 -15.89 0.11
N GLY A 177 -9.10 -14.56 0.26
CA GLY A 177 -10.30 -13.95 0.83
C GLY A 177 -10.57 -14.29 2.30
N ARG A 178 -9.64 -14.97 2.98
CA ARG A 178 -9.72 -15.22 4.41
C ARG A 178 -9.53 -13.90 5.14
N ARG A 179 -10.56 -13.46 5.85
CA ARG A 179 -10.52 -12.27 6.72
C ARG A 179 -9.37 -12.46 7.72
N PRO A 180 -8.25 -11.72 7.60
CA PRO A 180 -7.19 -11.84 8.57
C PRO A 180 -7.74 -11.35 9.92
N ASN A 181 -7.54 -12.15 10.96
CA ASN A 181 -7.65 -11.65 12.32
C ASN A 181 -6.49 -10.67 12.50
N ASN A 182 -6.76 -9.38 12.28
CA ASN A 182 -5.74 -8.35 12.30
C ASN A 182 -5.26 -8.18 13.73
N ARG A 183 -3.98 -8.50 13.97
CA ARG A 183 -3.32 -8.37 15.28
C ARG A 183 -2.47 -7.11 15.39
N TYR A 184 -2.42 -6.33 14.32
CA TYR A 184 -1.60 -5.13 14.23
C TYR A 184 -2.15 -4.20 13.15
N MET A 185 -1.92 -2.91 13.33
CA MET A 185 -2.12 -1.87 12.34
C MET A 185 -0.76 -1.37 11.85
N TYR A 186 -0.71 -0.75 10.67
CA TYR A 186 0.49 -0.06 10.22
C TYR A 186 0.64 1.29 10.91
N VAL A 187 1.89 1.68 11.17
CA VAL A 187 2.20 3.07 11.54
C VAL A 187 1.83 3.95 10.33
N PRO A 188 1.08 5.04 10.52
CA PRO A 188 0.69 5.89 9.41
C PRO A 188 1.88 6.65 8.85
N GLY A 189 1.84 6.94 7.55
CA GLY A 189 2.81 7.81 6.90
C GLY A 189 2.41 9.26 7.13
N VAL A 190 3.40 10.10 7.41
CA VAL A 190 3.23 11.54 7.61
C VAL A 190 4.23 12.26 6.74
N ASP A 191 3.78 13.30 6.05
CA ASP A 191 4.69 14.10 5.22
C ASP A 191 5.75 14.78 6.09
N GLY A 192 7.00 14.70 5.65
CA GLY A 192 8.14 15.24 6.37
C GLY A 192 8.56 14.49 7.64
N LEU A 193 8.04 13.29 7.92
CA LEU A 193 8.53 12.39 8.98
C LEU A 193 8.92 11.02 8.43
N THR A 194 10.08 10.51 8.86
CA THR A 194 10.47 9.12 8.60
C THR A 194 9.64 8.15 9.45
N PRO A 195 9.52 6.86 9.05
CA PRO A 195 8.82 5.86 9.87
C PRO A 195 9.36 5.76 11.29
N ARG A 196 10.67 5.93 11.47
CA ARG A 196 11.32 5.93 12.79
C ARG A 196 10.89 7.12 13.64
N GLU A 197 10.94 8.33 13.10
CA GLU A 197 10.50 9.54 13.81
C GLU A 197 9.01 9.47 14.17
N MET A 198 8.19 8.90 13.28
CA MET A 198 6.76 8.69 13.58
C MET A 198 6.56 7.68 14.71
N MET A 199 7.34 6.60 14.76
CA MET A 199 7.33 5.68 15.89
C MET A 199 7.76 6.35 17.20
N ASP A 200 8.77 7.22 17.16
CA ASP A 200 9.25 7.95 18.33
C ASP A 200 8.16 8.91 18.85
N LEU A 201 7.49 9.64 17.95
CA LEU A 201 6.37 10.52 18.28
C LEU A 201 5.19 9.75 18.90
N LEU A 202 4.79 8.62 18.30
CA LEU A 202 3.72 7.78 18.82
C LEU A 202 4.10 7.14 20.16
N THR A 203 5.37 6.78 20.36
CA THR A 203 5.86 6.28 21.64
C THR A 203 5.80 7.37 22.72
N ALA A 204 6.17 8.60 22.39
CA ALA A 204 6.04 9.74 23.29
C ALA A 204 4.57 10.00 23.67
N ALA A 205 3.67 10.04 22.68
CA ALA A 205 2.23 10.19 22.91
C ALA A 205 1.67 9.05 23.78
N TYR A 206 2.05 7.80 23.50
CA TYR A 206 1.63 6.64 24.28
C TYR A 206 2.09 6.72 25.75
N ARG A 207 3.29 7.24 26.02
CA ARG A 207 3.75 7.42 27.42
C ARG A 207 2.92 8.43 28.20
N VAL A 208 2.37 9.43 27.51
CA VAL A 208 1.53 10.48 28.10
C VAL A 208 0.08 9.99 28.25
N TYR A 209 -0.49 9.34 27.23
CA TYR A 209 -1.92 9.02 27.17
C TYR A 209 -2.27 7.53 27.32
N GLY A 210 -1.35 6.62 26.98
CA GLY A 210 -1.58 5.16 26.92
C GLY A 210 -1.25 4.40 28.20
N LYS A 211 -1.08 5.10 29.33
CA LYS A 211 -1.05 4.43 30.63
C LYS A 211 -2.50 4.13 31.04
N PRO A 212 -2.82 2.88 31.44
CA PRO A 212 -4.11 2.60 32.05
C PRO A 212 -4.25 3.53 33.26
N ARG A 213 -5.31 4.33 33.27
CA ARG A 213 -5.72 5.01 34.50
C ARG A 213 -6.09 3.90 35.47
N ALA A 214 -5.28 3.75 36.52
CA ALA A 214 -5.59 2.88 37.65
C ALA A 214 -6.89 3.32 38.32
#